data_AF-A0A7G9YZL0-F1
#
_entry.id   AF-A0A7G9YZL0-F1
#
_cell.length_a   1.000
_cell.length_b   1.000
_cell.length_c   1.000
_cell.angle_alpha   90.00
_cell.angle_beta   90.00
_cell.angle_gamma   90.00
#
_symmetry.space_group_name_H-M   'P 1'
#
loop_
_entity.id
_entity.type
_entity.pdbx_description
1 polymer ?
#
loop_
_entity_poly.entity_id
_entity_poly.type
_entity_poly.pdbx_seq_one_letter_code
_entity_poly.pdbx_strand_id
1 'polypeptide(L)'
;MKRGRNFVNIGFSTGVAEQNMHHFMSNSPWPAQGVIQQVQEEIAATPGLGQGGVLILDESADAKAGEKSAGAGRQYNGRLGKVDMSQVGTFLAYANGSVWTWVDGELYLPRHWFAPEMTDLRKKLGILAEREFETKIELGWKMIQRTHANGLSFEAICCDDFYGQSSDFRAEMNAAEFVYMADVPHNTQVYLKRPVVGVPEAKPGRHGRKPSRSRVLSPDKPLKASDVARLEGTNWRRVRVRDTERGELNDEFAARRVWTTHEDEPVQEWLVMRRESGGKCGSVLINSWYLERVNS
;
A
#
# COMPACT_ATOMS: atom_id res chain seq x y z
N MET A 1 -3.41 28.43 -17.76
CA MET A 1 -2.73 27.15 -17.50
C MET A 1 -1.22 27.39 -17.57
N LYS A 2 -0.51 27.45 -16.43
CA LYS A 2 0.95 27.73 -16.45
C LYS A 2 1.68 26.59 -17.19
N ARG A 3 2.61 26.96 -18.10
CA ARG A 3 3.51 26.02 -18.82
C ARG A 3 4.18 25.08 -17.81
N GLY A 4 4.33 23.80 -18.19
CA GLY A 4 4.60 22.67 -17.28
C GLY A 4 5.70 22.91 -16.25
N ARG A 5 5.55 22.34 -15.05
CA ARG A 5 6.56 22.37 -13.97
C ARG A 5 7.81 21.62 -14.43
N ASN A 6 8.79 22.35 -14.97
CA ASN A 6 10.13 21.86 -15.25
C ASN A 6 11.14 22.72 -14.47
N PHE A 7 12.38 22.24 -14.32
CA PHE A 7 13.39 22.93 -13.51
C PHE A 7 13.66 24.36 -13.98
N VAL A 8 13.54 24.61 -15.30
CA VAL A 8 13.63 25.94 -15.90
C VAL A 8 12.57 26.89 -15.35
N ASN A 9 11.30 26.46 -15.38
CA ASN A 9 10.17 27.25 -14.89
C ASN A 9 10.18 27.40 -13.37
N ILE A 10 10.71 26.41 -12.63
CA ILE A 10 10.94 26.54 -11.20
C ILE A 10 11.99 27.62 -10.95
N GLY A 11 13.13 27.58 -11.65
CA GLY A 11 14.19 28.60 -11.55
C GLY A 11 13.66 30.01 -11.82
N PHE A 12 12.87 30.19 -12.88
CA PHE A 12 12.22 31.48 -13.15
C PHE A 12 11.31 31.95 -12.01
N SER A 13 10.56 31.04 -11.38
CA SER A 13 9.66 31.40 -10.28
C SER A 13 10.38 31.71 -8.96
N THR A 14 11.57 31.14 -8.74
CA THR A 14 12.35 31.32 -7.51
C THR A 14 13.48 32.35 -7.65
N GLY A 15 13.68 32.91 -8.85
CA GLY A 15 14.80 33.80 -9.15
C GLY A 15 16.16 33.08 -9.20
N VAL A 16 16.17 31.75 -9.26
CA VAL A 16 17.38 30.92 -9.33
C VAL A 16 17.67 30.57 -10.78
N ALA A 17 18.93 30.69 -11.20
CA ALA A 17 19.35 30.32 -12.54
C ALA A 17 19.02 28.84 -12.85
N GLU A 18 18.54 28.57 -14.06
CA GLU A 18 18.20 27.22 -14.54
C GLU A 18 19.33 26.21 -14.26
N GLN A 19 20.57 26.58 -14.62
CA GLN A 19 21.73 25.72 -14.43
C GLN A 19 21.94 25.33 -12.96
N ASN A 20 21.66 26.24 -12.02
CA ASN A 20 21.80 25.97 -10.59
C ASN A 20 20.72 24.99 -10.13
N MET A 21 19.48 25.13 -10.61
CA MET A 21 18.40 24.17 -10.32
C MET A 21 18.74 22.78 -10.87
N HIS A 22 19.22 22.68 -12.11
CA HIS A 22 19.64 21.40 -12.69
C HIS A 22 20.83 20.78 -11.96
N HIS A 23 21.79 21.59 -11.55
CA HIS A 23 22.94 21.15 -10.77
C HIS A 23 22.52 20.66 -9.39
N PHE A 24 21.67 21.40 -8.69
CA PHE A 24 21.14 21.00 -7.38
C PHE A 24 20.41 19.65 -7.45
N MET A 25 19.54 19.45 -8.45
CA MET A 25 18.80 18.19 -8.57
C MET A 25 19.69 17.00 -8.95
N SER A 26 20.76 17.22 -9.71
CA SER A 26 21.68 16.15 -10.12
C SER A 26 22.76 15.83 -9.09
N ASN A 27 23.24 16.85 -8.36
CA ASN A 27 24.39 16.77 -7.45
C ASN A 27 24.06 17.35 -6.08
N SER A 28 22.84 17.11 -5.59
CA SER A 28 22.41 17.64 -4.28
C SER A 28 23.36 17.13 -3.19
N PRO A 29 23.94 18.03 -2.36
CA PRO A 29 24.72 17.60 -1.21
C PRO A 29 23.83 17.09 -0.07
N TRP A 30 22.50 17.22 -0.19
CA TRP A 30 21.58 16.85 0.86
C TRP A 30 21.27 15.35 0.82
N PRO A 31 21.41 14.63 1.95
CA PRO A 31 20.98 13.26 2.03
C PRO A 31 19.46 13.19 1.85
N ALA A 32 18.98 12.40 0.89
CA ALA A 32 17.55 12.30 0.58
C ALA A 32 16.70 11.98 1.82
N GLN A 33 17.16 11.01 2.63
CA GLN A 33 16.47 10.64 3.88
C GLN A 33 16.46 11.77 4.91
N GLY A 34 17.47 12.64 4.95
CA GLY A 34 17.46 13.80 5.85
C GLY A 34 16.42 14.85 5.45
N VAL A 35 16.21 15.07 4.15
CA VAL A 35 15.16 15.97 3.66
C VAL A 35 13.76 15.40 3.94
N ILE A 36 13.60 14.09 3.76
CA ILE A 36 12.35 13.39 4.06
C ILE A 36 12.03 13.46 5.55
N GLN A 37 13.02 13.21 6.42
CA GLN A 37 12.87 13.32 7.87
C GLN A 37 12.46 14.74 8.29
N GLN A 38 13.06 15.78 7.70
CA GLN A 38 12.68 17.18 7.97
C GLN A 38 11.18 17.42 7.68
N VAL A 39 10.64 16.86 6.59
CA VAL A 39 9.19 16.96 6.29
C VAL A 39 8.35 16.26 7.37
N GLN A 40 8.77 15.08 7.82
CA GLN A 40 8.08 14.35 8.89
C GLN A 40 8.08 15.14 10.20
N GLU A 41 9.21 15.75 10.57
CA GLU A 41 9.36 16.60 11.76
C GLU A 41 8.47 17.85 11.68
N GLU A 42 8.38 18.49 10.51
CA GLU A 42 7.50 19.65 10.30
C GLU A 42 6.02 19.29 10.45
N ILE A 43 5.59 18.13 9.94
CA ILE A 43 4.22 17.63 10.12
C ILE A 43 3.94 17.39 11.59
N ALA A 44 4.85 16.69 12.30
CA ALA A 44 4.71 16.39 13.71
C ALA A 44 4.65 17.66 14.58
N ALA A 45 5.40 18.70 14.22
CA ALA A 45 5.43 19.98 14.91
C ALA A 45 4.24 20.90 14.57
N THR A 46 3.51 20.64 13.47
CA THR A 46 2.41 21.50 13.02
C THR A 46 1.14 21.23 13.85
N PRO A 47 0.59 22.25 14.54
CA PRO A 47 -0.65 22.10 15.30
C PRO A 47 -1.79 21.60 14.42
N GLY A 48 -2.47 20.54 14.86
CA GLY A 48 -3.56 19.90 14.11
C GLY A 48 -3.11 18.82 13.13
N LEU A 49 -1.82 18.68 12.83
CA LEU A 49 -1.27 17.58 12.02
C LEU A 49 -0.43 16.58 12.84
N GLY A 50 -0.10 16.88 14.09
CA GLY A 50 0.64 15.94 14.94
C GLY A 50 -0.15 14.70 15.39
N GLN A 51 -1.46 14.63 15.15
CA GLN A 51 -2.36 13.54 15.56
C GLN A 51 -3.49 13.37 14.54
N GLY A 52 -4.14 12.20 14.47
CA GLY A 52 -5.34 12.02 13.64
C GLY A 52 -5.09 11.68 12.17
N GLY A 53 -3.84 11.57 11.74
CA GLY A 53 -3.52 11.30 10.34
C GLY A 53 -3.48 9.83 9.98
N VAL A 54 -3.62 9.56 8.69
CA VAL A 54 -3.44 8.23 8.11
C VAL A 54 -2.27 8.23 7.15
N LEU A 55 -1.54 7.12 7.12
CA LEU A 55 -0.56 6.85 6.07
C LEU A 55 -1.25 6.19 4.88
N ILE A 56 -0.89 6.58 3.66
CA ILE A 56 -1.41 6.02 2.42
C ILE A 56 -0.22 5.53 1.60
N LEU A 57 -0.14 4.23 1.39
CA LEU A 57 0.90 3.57 0.61
C LEU A 57 0.37 3.27 -0.79
N ASP A 58 1.05 3.79 -1.81
CA ASP A 58 0.68 3.61 -3.20
C ASP A 58 1.92 3.68 -4.11
N GLU A 59 1.78 3.19 -5.33
CA GLU A 59 2.79 3.22 -6.37
C GLU A 59 2.46 4.25 -7.44
N SER A 60 3.48 4.92 -7.98
CA SER A 60 3.30 5.76 -9.17
C SER A 60 4.29 5.36 -10.26
N ALA A 61 3.75 5.13 -11.45
CA ALA A 61 4.48 4.69 -12.63
C ALA A 61 4.59 5.81 -13.68
N ASP A 62 5.82 6.15 -14.05
CA ASP A 62 6.15 7.07 -15.13
C ASP A 62 6.66 6.32 -16.36
N ALA A 63 6.01 6.54 -17.50
CA ALA A 63 6.43 5.95 -18.77
C ALA A 63 7.84 6.44 -19.16
N LYS A 64 8.67 5.52 -19.67
CA LYS A 64 10.04 5.81 -20.13
C LYS A 64 10.23 5.37 -21.57
N ALA A 65 11.05 6.12 -22.29
CA ALA A 65 11.40 5.82 -23.67
C ALA A 65 12.54 4.78 -23.80
N GLY A 66 13.21 4.41 -22.70
CA GLY A 66 14.31 3.44 -22.73
C GLY A 66 14.78 3.00 -21.35
N GLU A 67 15.78 2.12 -21.34
CA GLU A 67 16.22 1.35 -20.15
C GLU A 67 17.32 2.03 -19.33
N LYS A 68 17.82 3.18 -19.80
CA LYS A 68 18.98 3.85 -19.21
C LYS A 68 18.66 4.75 -18.00
N SER A 69 17.38 4.92 -17.66
CA SER A 69 16.97 5.66 -16.46
C SER A 69 16.91 4.72 -15.27
N ALA A 70 17.31 5.19 -14.07
CA ALA A 70 17.30 4.39 -12.86
C ALA A 70 15.94 3.70 -12.63
N GLY A 71 15.92 2.39 -12.41
CA GLY A 71 14.69 1.63 -12.17
C GLY A 71 13.74 1.51 -13.37
N ALA A 72 14.15 1.96 -14.56
CA ALA A 72 13.38 1.72 -15.77
C ALA A 72 13.35 0.23 -16.10
N GLY A 73 12.18 -0.25 -16.53
CA GLY A 73 11.99 -1.63 -16.96
C GLY A 73 10.57 -1.88 -17.42
N ARG A 74 10.31 -3.05 -18.00
CA ARG A 74 8.93 -3.45 -18.34
C ARG A 74 8.17 -3.78 -17.07
N GLN A 75 7.22 -2.91 -16.73
CA GLN A 75 6.43 -2.98 -15.49
C GLN A 75 4.98 -2.63 -15.80
N TYR A 76 4.03 -3.10 -15.00
CA TYR A 76 2.64 -2.67 -15.14
C TYR A 76 2.55 -1.18 -14.83
N ASN A 77 1.97 -0.42 -15.76
CA ASN A 77 1.73 1.00 -15.60
C ASN A 77 0.22 1.22 -15.55
N GLY A 78 -0.32 1.48 -14.36
CA GLY A 78 -1.76 1.67 -14.16
C GLY A 78 -2.36 2.78 -15.02
N ARG A 79 -1.59 3.85 -15.31
CA ARG A 79 -2.03 4.96 -16.17
C ARG A 79 -2.18 4.54 -17.62
N LEU A 80 -1.38 3.57 -18.08
CA LEU A 80 -1.45 3.02 -19.44
C LEU A 80 -2.30 1.75 -19.52
N GLY A 81 -2.68 1.16 -18.39
CA GLY A 81 -3.45 -0.09 -18.31
C GLY A 81 -2.72 -1.33 -18.83
N LYS A 82 -1.38 -1.28 -18.96
CA LYS A 82 -0.58 -2.36 -19.57
C LYS A 82 0.83 -2.43 -18.99
N VAL A 83 1.50 -3.55 -19.25
CA VAL A 83 2.94 -3.68 -19.01
C VAL A 83 3.72 -2.97 -20.11
N ASP A 84 4.48 -1.96 -19.75
CA ASP A 84 5.29 -1.17 -20.67
C ASP A 84 6.57 -0.66 -19.99
N MET A 85 7.48 -0.08 -20.78
CA MET A 85 8.70 0.52 -20.27
C MET A 85 8.36 1.69 -19.33
N SER A 86 8.59 1.50 -18.03
CA SER A 86 8.24 2.46 -16.99
C SER A 86 9.26 2.47 -15.86
N GLN A 87 9.33 3.59 -15.16
CA GLN A 87 9.97 3.75 -13.86
C GLN A 87 8.86 3.82 -12.81
N VAL A 88 9.00 3.08 -11.71
CA VAL A 88 7.98 3.02 -10.66
C VAL A 88 8.60 3.43 -9.34
N GLY A 89 7.97 4.38 -8.65
CA GLY A 89 8.27 4.71 -7.27
C GLY A 89 7.18 4.17 -6.35
N THR A 90 7.58 3.73 -5.17
CA THR A 90 6.70 3.47 -4.03
C THR A 90 6.66 4.73 -3.17
N PHE A 91 5.48 5.22 -2.82
CA PHE A 91 5.30 6.47 -2.10
C PHE A 91 4.44 6.26 -0.86
N LEU A 92 4.81 6.96 0.22
CA LEU A 92 4.04 7.01 1.45
C LEU A 92 3.56 8.45 1.63
N ALA A 93 2.26 8.65 1.64
CA ALA A 93 1.64 9.93 1.92
C ALA A 93 1.06 9.94 3.33
N TYR A 94 1.11 11.09 3.99
CA TYR A 94 0.35 11.37 5.19
C TYR A 94 -0.85 12.22 4.80
N ALA A 95 -2.04 11.86 5.28
CA ALA A 95 -3.26 12.61 5.08
C ALA A 95 -3.99 12.86 6.40
N ASN A 96 -4.45 14.09 6.61
CA ASN A 96 -5.24 14.51 7.77
C ASN A 96 -6.22 15.60 7.34
N GLY A 97 -7.52 15.28 7.37
CA GLY A 97 -8.57 16.16 6.88
C GLY A 97 -8.35 16.54 5.41
N SER A 98 -8.21 17.84 5.13
CA SER A 98 -7.96 18.37 3.79
C SER A 98 -6.48 18.48 3.43
N VAL A 99 -5.57 18.15 4.35
CA VAL A 99 -4.13 18.25 4.15
C VAL A 99 -3.59 16.87 3.80
N TRP A 100 -2.75 16.82 2.77
CA TRP A 100 -1.97 15.64 2.45
C TRP A 100 -0.59 16.03 1.94
N THR A 101 0.41 15.21 2.21
CA THR A 101 1.78 15.40 1.73
C THR A 101 2.52 14.06 1.67
N TRP A 102 3.59 13.98 0.89
CA TRP A 102 4.49 12.82 0.92
C TRP A 102 5.38 12.87 2.14
N VAL A 103 5.52 11.73 2.80
CA VAL A 103 6.33 11.56 4.01
C VAL A 103 7.44 10.55 3.84
N ASP A 104 7.41 9.71 2.80
CA ASP A 104 8.55 8.89 2.38
C ASP A 104 8.36 8.48 0.92
N GLY A 105 9.43 8.01 0.27
CA GLY A 105 9.40 7.55 -1.10
C GLY A 105 10.67 6.81 -1.50
N GLU A 106 10.50 5.69 -2.20
CA GLU A 106 11.59 4.86 -2.69
C GLU A 106 11.41 4.54 -4.17
N LEU A 107 12.51 4.59 -4.91
CA LEU A 107 12.53 4.10 -6.28
C LEU A 107 12.54 2.57 -6.27
N TYR A 108 11.57 1.93 -6.91
CA TYR A 108 11.62 0.48 -7.10
C TYR A 108 12.60 0.13 -8.22
N LEU A 109 13.56 -0.73 -7.90
CA LEU A 109 14.53 -1.28 -8.85
C LEU A 109 14.13 -2.73 -9.17
N PRO A 110 13.67 -3.05 -10.39
CA PRO A 110 13.35 -4.42 -10.76
C PRO A 110 14.58 -5.33 -10.66
N ARG A 111 14.37 -6.63 -10.36
CA ARG A 111 15.44 -7.61 -10.12
C ARG A 111 16.59 -7.61 -11.15
N HIS A 112 16.31 -7.35 -12.43
CA HIS A 112 17.34 -7.30 -13.47
C HIS A 112 18.38 -6.19 -13.25
N TRP A 113 18.05 -5.11 -12.53
CA TRP A 113 19.00 -4.05 -12.15
C TRP A 113 20.15 -4.54 -11.28
N PHE A 114 19.99 -5.70 -10.64
CA PHE A 114 21.01 -6.29 -9.76
C PHE A 114 21.86 -7.36 -10.47
N ALA A 115 21.67 -7.55 -11.79
CA ALA A 115 22.52 -8.42 -12.59
C ALA A 115 23.93 -7.80 -12.77
N PRO A 116 25.00 -8.61 -12.90
CA PRO A 116 26.37 -8.11 -13.04
C PRO A 116 26.55 -7.06 -14.14
N GLU A 117 25.81 -7.20 -15.25
CA GLU A 117 25.88 -6.32 -16.43
C GLU A 117 25.36 -4.90 -16.13
N MET A 118 24.55 -4.74 -15.08
CA MET A 118 23.96 -3.45 -14.69
C MET A 118 24.85 -2.65 -13.72
N THR A 119 25.96 -3.24 -13.25
CA THR A 119 26.85 -2.63 -12.23
C THR A 119 27.36 -1.25 -12.65
N ASP A 120 27.89 -1.13 -13.87
CA ASP A 120 28.44 0.13 -14.38
C ASP A 120 27.35 1.19 -14.55
N LEU A 121 26.15 0.78 -15.00
CA LEU A 121 25.03 1.68 -15.17
C LEU A 121 24.50 2.17 -13.80
N ARG A 122 24.39 1.29 -12.81
CA ARG A 122 24.03 1.66 -11.43
C ARG A 122 24.98 2.68 -10.85
N LYS A 123 26.29 2.45 -10.98
CA LYS A 123 27.33 3.37 -10.52
C LYS A 123 27.21 4.73 -11.22
N LYS A 124 27.01 4.74 -12.54
CA LYS A 124 26.84 5.97 -13.33
C LYS A 124 25.60 6.77 -12.92
N LEU A 125 24.53 6.10 -12.51
CA LEU A 125 23.27 6.71 -12.09
C LEU A 125 23.24 7.06 -10.60
N GLY A 126 24.34 6.87 -9.87
CA GLY A 126 24.41 7.18 -8.44
C GLY A 126 23.55 6.25 -7.56
N ILE A 127 23.21 5.06 -8.04
CA ILE A 127 22.51 4.06 -7.23
C ILE A 127 23.51 3.53 -6.19
N LEU A 128 23.12 3.65 -4.91
CA LEU A 128 23.91 3.18 -3.77
C LEU A 128 24.33 1.70 -3.93
N ALA A 129 25.57 1.40 -3.54
CA ALA A 129 26.18 0.09 -3.75
C ALA A 129 25.57 -0.98 -2.82
N GLU A 130 25.22 -0.56 -1.62
CA GLU A 130 24.54 -1.33 -0.58
C GLU A 130 23.07 -1.64 -0.90
N ARG A 131 22.50 -1.03 -1.95
CA ARG A 131 21.11 -1.30 -2.33
C ARG A 131 21.02 -2.72 -2.88
N GLU A 132 20.12 -3.51 -2.32
CA GLU A 132 19.77 -4.86 -2.74
C GLU A 132 18.38 -4.89 -3.38
N PHE A 133 18.01 -6.04 -3.96
CA PHE A 133 16.68 -6.21 -4.50
C PHE A 133 15.66 -6.27 -3.37
N GLU A 134 14.67 -5.40 -3.45
CA GLU A 134 13.55 -5.34 -2.54
C GLU A 134 12.27 -5.23 -3.36
N THR A 135 11.26 -6.01 -2.99
CA THR A 135 9.92 -5.89 -3.50
C THR A 135 9.29 -4.57 -3.08
N LYS A 136 8.26 -4.14 -3.80
CA LYS A 136 7.50 -2.93 -3.44
C LYS A 136 6.84 -3.02 -2.06
N ILE A 137 6.46 -4.23 -1.64
CA ILE A 137 5.91 -4.50 -0.29
C ILE A 137 7.00 -4.29 0.76
N GLU A 138 8.19 -4.86 0.59
CA GLU A 138 9.33 -4.65 1.51
C GLU A 138 9.73 -3.17 1.61
N LEU A 139 9.77 -2.46 0.47
CA LEU A 139 10.02 -1.01 0.45
C LEU A 139 8.94 -0.24 1.22
N GLY A 140 7.66 -0.53 0.96
CA GLY A 140 6.54 0.09 1.66
C GLY A 140 6.59 -0.15 3.17
N TRP A 141 6.92 -1.37 3.59
CA TRP A 141 7.09 -1.71 5.01
C TRP A 141 8.23 -0.92 5.65
N LYS A 142 9.41 -0.88 5.01
CA LYS A 142 10.54 -0.08 5.50
C LYS A 142 10.19 1.41 5.61
N MET A 143 9.46 1.95 4.64
CA MET A 143 9.01 3.35 4.65
C MET A 143 8.08 3.64 5.85
N ILE A 144 7.15 2.73 6.15
CA ILE A 144 6.27 2.82 7.33
C ILE A 144 7.10 2.76 8.62
N GLN A 145 8.02 1.79 8.73
CA GLN A 145 8.88 1.63 9.89
C GLN A 145 9.76 2.86 10.15
N ARG A 146 10.38 3.43 9.10
CA ARG A 146 11.17 4.67 9.21
C ARG A 146 10.31 5.85 9.66
N THR A 147 9.15 6.03 9.03
CA THR A 147 8.22 7.12 9.38
C THR A 147 7.80 7.05 10.85
N HIS A 148 7.48 5.85 11.33
CA HIS A 148 7.16 5.61 12.74
C HIS A 148 8.38 5.85 13.65
N ALA A 149 9.55 5.33 13.30
CA ALA A 149 10.78 5.49 14.08
C ALA A 149 11.24 6.94 14.20
N ASN A 150 10.96 7.76 13.18
CA ASN A 150 11.22 9.20 13.17
C ASN A 150 10.20 10.01 13.99
N GLY A 151 9.19 9.36 14.60
CA GLY A 151 8.27 9.97 15.55
C GLY A 151 7.02 10.60 14.93
N LEU A 152 6.74 10.39 13.64
CA LEU A 152 5.48 10.84 13.05
C LEU A 152 4.33 9.93 13.51
N SER A 153 3.38 10.51 14.24
CA SER A 153 2.19 9.79 14.72
C SER A 153 1.12 9.66 13.62
N PHE A 154 0.53 8.47 13.51
CA PHE A 154 -0.57 8.17 12.61
C PHE A 154 -1.51 7.14 13.26
N GLU A 155 -2.78 7.14 12.85
CA GLU A 155 -3.83 6.28 13.41
C GLU A 155 -4.07 5.01 12.62
N ALA A 156 -3.80 5.04 11.31
CA ALA A 156 -3.98 3.89 10.43
C ALA A 156 -3.08 3.97 9.18
N ILE A 157 -2.87 2.82 8.56
CA ILE A 157 -2.20 2.65 7.28
C ILE A 157 -3.22 2.18 6.25
N CYS A 158 -3.36 2.90 5.15
CA CYS A 158 -4.20 2.57 4.02
C CYS A 158 -3.34 2.12 2.84
N CYS A 159 -3.77 1.10 2.10
CA CYS A 159 -3.10 0.65 0.89
C CYS A 159 -4.07 0.01 -0.10
N ASP A 160 -3.67 -0.03 -1.37
CA ASP A 160 -4.44 -0.65 -2.45
C ASP A 160 -4.43 -2.20 -2.38
N ASP A 161 -5.08 -2.84 -3.35
CA ASP A 161 -5.20 -4.29 -3.40
C ASP A 161 -3.90 -5.02 -3.77
N PHE A 162 -2.92 -4.33 -4.35
CA PHE A 162 -1.60 -4.89 -4.62
C PHE A 162 -0.87 -5.20 -3.31
N TYR A 163 -0.88 -4.25 -2.36
CA TYR A 163 -0.35 -4.46 -1.01
C TYR A 163 -1.29 -5.30 -0.16
N GLY A 164 -2.57 -4.98 -0.19
CA GLY A 164 -3.54 -5.52 0.74
C GLY A 164 -3.86 -6.99 0.52
N GLN A 165 -3.62 -7.56 -0.67
CA GLN A 165 -3.71 -9.01 -0.87
C GLN A 165 -2.61 -9.80 -0.14
N SER A 166 -1.47 -9.18 0.18
CA SER A 166 -0.36 -9.84 0.87
C SER A 166 -0.71 -10.11 2.32
N SER A 167 -0.92 -11.39 2.66
CA SER A 167 -1.18 -11.80 4.05
C SER A 167 0.01 -11.51 4.96
N ASP A 168 1.23 -11.63 4.44
CA ASP A 168 2.45 -11.38 5.21
C ASP A 168 2.54 -9.90 5.59
N PHE A 169 2.25 -8.99 4.65
CA PHE A 169 2.27 -7.56 4.93
C PHE A 169 1.20 -7.14 5.95
N ARG A 170 -0.01 -7.71 5.84
CA ARG A 170 -1.05 -7.50 6.86
C ARG A 170 -0.65 -8.06 8.22
N ALA A 171 0.03 -9.21 8.26
CA ALA A 171 0.54 -9.80 9.49
C ALA A 171 1.66 -8.95 10.11
N GLU A 172 2.58 -8.39 9.32
CA GLU A 172 3.62 -7.47 9.77
C GLU A 172 3.02 -6.22 10.41
N MET A 173 2.05 -5.57 9.76
CA MET A 173 1.35 -4.41 10.32
C MET A 173 0.61 -4.78 11.61
N ASN A 174 -0.03 -5.95 11.66
CA ASN A 174 -0.73 -6.42 12.86
C ASN A 174 0.22 -6.72 14.02
N ALA A 175 1.36 -7.35 13.75
CA ALA A 175 2.37 -7.68 14.75
C ALA A 175 3.05 -6.43 15.32
N ALA A 176 3.15 -5.37 14.52
CA ALA A 176 3.60 -4.05 14.96
C ALA A 176 2.48 -3.21 15.62
N GLU A 177 1.31 -3.81 15.87
CA GLU A 177 0.13 -3.17 16.49
C GLU A 177 -0.41 -1.95 15.72
N PHE A 178 -0.10 -1.84 14.43
CA PHE A 178 -0.68 -0.81 13.57
C PHE A 178 -2.07 -1.19 13.11
N VAL A 179 -2.97 -0.21 13.08
CA VAL A 179 -4.25 -0.33 12.39
C VAL A 179 -3.98 -0.25 10.88
N TYR A 180 -4.52 -1.20 10.12
CA TYR A 180 -4.51 -1.11 8.66
C TYR A 180 -5.91 -1.11 8.07
N MET A 181 -6.05 -0.49 6.91
CA MET A 181 -7.20 -0.53 6.02
C MET A 181 -6.68 -0.90 4.64
N ALA A 182 -6.67 -2.20 4.37
CA ALA A 182 -6.04 -2.77 3.20
C ALA A 182 -7.11 -3.16 2.18
N ASP A 183 -7.13 -2.50 1.03
CA ASP A 183 -7.99 -2.94 -0.09
C ASP A 183 -7.62 -4.37 -0.47
N VAL A 184 -8.60 -5.18 -0.84
CA VAL A 184 -8.36 -6.56 -1.24
C VAL A 184 -9.12 -6.93 -2.50
N PRO A 185 -8.58 -7.84 -3.32
CA PRO A 185 -9.28 -8.33 -4.50
C PRO A 185 -10.66 -8.91 -4.15
N HIS A 186 -11.61 -8.76 -5.08
CA HIS A 186 -12.98 -9.27 -4.92
C HIS A 186 -13.05 -10.79 -4.66
N ASN A 187 -12.03 -11.54 -5.05
CA ASN A 187 -11.90 -13.00 -4.93
C ASN A 187 -11.08 -13.44 -3.69
N THR A 188 -10.68 -12.50 -2.83
CA THR A 188 -10.03 -12.81 -1.55
C THR A 188 -10.89 -13.78 -0.74
N GLN A 189 -10.27 -14.86 -0.25
CA GLN A 189 -10.96 -15.91 0.48
C GLN A 189 -11.11 -15.55 1.96
N VAL A 190 -12.33 -15.61 2.45
CA VAL A 190 -12.68 -15.30 3.84
C VAL A 190 -13.65 -16.34 4.41
N TYR A 191 -13.67 -16.50 5.72
CA TYR A 191 -14.57 -17.41 6.43
C TYR A 191 -15.48 -16.62 7.38
N LEU A 192 -16.75 -17.02 7.51
CA LEU A 192 -17.68 -16.39 8.45
C LEU A 192 -17.54 -16.93 9.89
N LYS A 193 -16.93 -18.10 10.03
CA LYS A 193 -16.61 -18.74 11.31
C LYS A 193 -15.11 -18.97 11.38
N ARG A 194 -14.57 -19.02 12.59
CA ARG A 194 -13.14 -19.27 12.80
C ARG A 194 -12.78 -20.63 12.17
N PRO A 195 -11.93 -20.67 11.12
CA PRO A 195 -11.52 -21.93 10.53
C PRO A 195 -10.67 -22.73 11.51
N VAL A 196 -10.81 -24.05 11.47
CA VAL A 196 -9.89 -24.97 12.16
C VAL A 196 -8.81 -25.32 11.17
N VAL A 197 -7.56 -25.04 11.49
CA VAL A 197 -6.42 -25.28 10.60
C VAL A 197 -5.51 -26.33 11.22
N GLY A 198 -4.96 -27.22 10.40
CA GLY A 198 -4.01 -28.21 10.87
C GLY A 198 -3.63 -29.23 9.79
N VAL A 199 -2.72 -30.13 10.15
CA VAL A 199 -2.33 -31.24 9.28
C VAL A 199 -3.41 -32.32 9.30
N PRO A 200 -3.95 -32.72 8.14
CA PRO A 200 -5.01 -33.74 8.09
C PRO A 200 -4.53 -35.10 8.58
N GLU A 201 -5.40 -35.82 9.27
CA GLU A 201 -5.13 -37.21 9.62
C GLU A 201 -4.92 -38.08 8.37
N ALA A 202 -3.99 -39.02 8.48
CA ALA A 202 -3.77 -40.00 7.43
C ALA A 202 -5.01 -40.92 7.34
N LYS A 203 -5.61 -41.02 6.14
CA LYS A 203 -6.78 -41.88 5.95
C LYS A 203 -6.40 -43.36 6.19
N PRO A 204 -7.13 -44.09 7.05
CA PRO A 204 -6.91 -45.52 7.24
C PRO A 204 -6.96 -46.28 5.91
N GLY A 205 -5.99 -47.15 5.65
CA GLY A 205 -5.93 -47.98 4.43
C GLY A 205 -5.36 -47.31 3.17
N ARG A 206 -4.99 -46.02 3.21
CA ARG A 206 -4.34 -45.36 2.06
C ARG A 206 -2.82 -45.54 2.14
N HIS A 207 -2.26 -46.43 1.33
CA HIS A 207 -0.81 -46.55 1.18
C HIS A 207 -0.27 -45.32 0.44
N GLY A 208 0.47 -44.47 1.14
CA GLY A 208 1.05 -43.25 0.60
C GLY A 208 1.70 -42.38 1.67
N ARG A 209 2.39 -41.31 1.25
CA ARG A 209 3.03 -40.35 2.15
C ARG A 209 1.97 -39.72 3.06
N LYS A 210 2.22 -39.74 4.38
CA LYS A 210 1.37 -39.06 5.37
C LYS A 210 1.23 -37.58 5.00
N PRO A 211 0.04 -36.97 5.15
CA PRO A 211 -0.12 -35.53 4.98
C PRO A 211 0.87 -34.79 5.89
N SER A 212 1.57 -33.81 5.32
CA SER A 212 2.53 -32.97 6.07
C SER A 212 2.28 -31.47 5.88
N ARG A 213 1.33 -31.11 5.00
CA ARG A 213 0.93 -29.72 4.76
C ARG A 213 -0.34 -29.44 5.54
N SER A 214 -0.31 -28.38 6.32
CA SER A 214 -1.49 -27.87 6.99
C SER A 214 -2.49 -27.33 5.97
N ARG A 215 -3.77 -27.40 6.34
CA ARG A 215 -4.90 -26.83 5.59
C ARG A 215 -6.07 -26.60 6.53
N VAL A 216 -7.06 -25.85 6.05
CA VAL A 216 -8.35 -25.74 6.73
C VAL A 216 -9.06 -27.09 6.78
N LEU A 217 -9.37 -27.54 8.00
CA LEU A 217 -10.04 -28.80 8.34
C LEU A 217 -11.53 -28.60 8.67
N SER A 218 -11.94 -27.39 9.04
CA SER A 218 -13.35 -27.08 9.29
C SER A 218 -14.21 -27.31 8.04
N PRO A 219 -15.48 -27.75 8.20
CA PRO A 219 -16.36 -28.04 7.08
C PRO A 219 -16.80 -26.78 6.32
N ASP A 220 -16.77 -25.61 6.97
CA ASP A 220 -17.15 -24.34 6.36
C ASP A 220 -16.17 -24.00 5.22
N LYS A 221 -16.73 -23.79 4.02
CA LYS A 221 -15.95 -23.41 2.83
C LYS A 221 -15.63 -21.92 2.88
N PRO A 222 -14.48 -21.48 2.33
CA PRO A 222 -14.21 -20.07 2.15
C PRO A 222 -15.23 -19.46 1.19
N LEU A 223 -15.61 -18.22 1.46
CA LEU A 223 -16.37 -17.35 0.57
C LEU A 223 -15.42 -16.36 -0.09
N LYS A 224 -15.75 -15.88 -1.28
CA LYS A 224 -15.08 -14.70 -1.82
C LYS A 224 -15.58 -13.46 -1.07
N ALA A 225 -14.71 -12.47 -0.88
CA ALA A 225 -15.10 -11.19 -0.28
C ALA A 225 -16.34 -10.58 -0.98
N SER A 226 -16.41 -10.66 -2.32
CA SER A 226 -17.57 -10.21 -3.09
C SER A 226 -18.86 -11.01 -2.87
N ASP A 227 -18.78 -12.28 -2.45
CA ASP A 227 -19.97 -13.09 -2.15
C ASP A 227 -20.54 -12.71 -0.78
N VAL A 228 -19.71 -12.27 0.17
CA VAL A 228 -20.14 -11.79 1.50
C VAL A 228 -21.10 -10.59 1.38
N ALA A 229 -20.86 -9.73 0.39
CA ALA A 229 -21.70 -8.57 0.09
C ALA A 229 -23.15 -8.93 -0.25
N ARG A 230 -23.41 -10.18 -0.67
CA ARG A 230 -24.71 -10.69 -1.13
C ARG A 230 -25.41 -11.56 -0.09
N LEU A 231 -24.77 -11.84 1.04
CA LEU A 231 -25.35 -12.68 2.08
C LEU A 231 -26.52 -11.99 2.78
N GLU A 232 -27.50 -12.80 3.16
CA GLU A 232 -28.54 -12.37 4.09
C GLU A 232 -27.90 -11.91 5.42
N GLY A 233 -28.45 -10.82 5.98
CA GLY A 233 -27.93 -10.17 7.18
C GLY A 233 -26.73 -9.23 6.97
N THR A 234 -26.25 -9.04 5.73
CA THR A 234 -25.29 -7.97 5.43
C THR A 234 -26.03 -6.63 5.39
N ASN A 235 -25.88 -5.84 6.46
CA ASN A 235 -26.60 -4.58 6.65
C ASN A 235 -25.89 -3.43 5.94
N TRP A 236 -26.46 -2.98 4.83
CA TRP A 236 -25.97 -1.83 4.07
C TRP A 236 -26.50 -0.53 4.65
N ARG A 237 -25.60 0.45 4.81
CA ARG A 237 -25.93 1.81 5.24
C ARG A 237 -25.32 2.79 4.26
N ARG A 238 -26.09 3.80 3.88
CA ARG A 238 -25.55 4.93 3.12
C ARG A 238 -24.76 5.82 4.05
N VAL A 239 -23.51 6.06 3.70
CA VAL A 239 -22.62 6.97 4.43
C VAL A 239 -22.24 8.10 3.49
N ARG A 240 -22.37 9.34 3.98
CA ARG A 240 -21.93 10.52 3.24
C ARG A 240 -20.40 10.58 3.33
N VAL A 241 -19.70 10.41 2.21
CA VAL A 241 -18.23 10.28 2.20
C VAL A 241 -17.55 11.63 1.99
N ARG A 242 -17.94 12.40 0.96
CA ARG A 242 -17.42 13.76 0.69
C ARG A 242 -18.27 14.52 -0.33
N ASP A 243 -18.11 15.84 -0.35
CA ASP A 243 -18.51 16.69 -1.47
C ASP A 243 -17.51 16.50 -2.64
N THR A 244 -18.01 16.34 -3.86
CA THR A 244 -17.18 16.32 -5.07
C THR A 244 -17.64 17.40 -6.04
N GLU A 245 -16.76 17.81 -6.97
CA GLU A 245 -17.10 18.76 -8.05
C GLU A 245 -18.27 18.30 -8.93
N ARG A 246 -18.69 17.03 -8.84
CA ARG A 246 -19.82 16.44 -9.58
C ARG A 246 -21.04 16.08 -8.71
N GLY A 247 -21.07 16.54 -7.45
CA GLY A 247 -22.17 16.29 -6.49
C GLY A 247 -21.74 15.48 -5.26
N GLU A 248 -22.71 15.18 -4.38
CA GLU A 248 -22.52 14.40 -3.15
C GLU A 248 -22.14 12.95 -3.46
N LEU A 249 -21.01 12.46 -2.93
CA LEU A 249 -20.68 11.04 -3.02
C LEU A 249 -21.32 10.30 -1.83
N ASN A 250 -22.46 9.68 -2.12
CA ASN A 250 -23.29 8.93 -1.18
C ASN A 250 -23.26 7.43 -1.53
N ASP A 251 -22.24 6.72 -1.07
CA ASP A 251 -22.09 5.29 -1.33
C ASP A 251 -22.67 4.42 -0.20
N GLU A 252 -23.05 3.20 -0.54
CA GLU A 252 -23.50 2.20 0.43
C GLU A 252 -22.30 1.41 0.96
N PHE A 253 -22.21 1.31 2.28
CA PHE A 253 -21.20 0.54 2.98
C PHE A 253 -21.84 -0.56 3.83
N ALA A 254 -21.16 -1.68 3.94
CA ALA A 254 -21.48 -2.73 4.91
C ALA A 254 -20.18 -3.24 5.53
N ALA A 255 -20.24 -3.68 6.78
CA ALA A 255 -19.11 -4.28 7.47
C ALA A 255 -19.52 -5.63 8.07
N ARG A 256 -18.64 -6.62 7.96
CA ARG A 256 -18.85 -7.95 8.57
C ARG A 256 -17.56 -8.48 9.15
N ARG A 257 -17.63 -9.08 10.34
CA ARG A 257 -16.51 -9.84 10.90
C ARG A 257 -16.28 -11.08 10.03
N VAL A 258 -15.04 -11.27 9.60
CA VAL A 258 -14.60 -12.43 8.84
C VAL A 258 -13.29 -12.95 9.41
N TRP A 259 -12.91 -14.15 8.96
CA TRP A 259 -11.61 -14.74 9.25
C TRP A 259 -10.84 -14.93 7.97
N THR A 260 -9.56 -14.56 7.98
CA THR A 260 -8.58 -15.00 6.98
C THR A 260 -7.60 -15.97 7.64
N THR A 261 -6.61 -16.42 6.88
CA THR A 261 -5.55 -17.29 7.37
C THR A 261 -4.20 -16.75 6.94
N HIS A 262 -3.26 -16.67 7.87
CA HIS A 262 -1.85 -16.37 7.62
C HIS A 262 -1.00 -17.45 8.30
N GLU A 263 -0.08 -18.08 7.57
CA GLU A 263 0.77 -19.18 8.08
C GLU A 263 0.04 -20.21 8.97
N ASP A 264 -1.13 -20.66 8.50
CA ASP A 264 -1.99 -21.61 9.21
C ASP A 264 -2.68 -21.08 10.49
N GLU A 265 -2.54 -19.81 10.80
CA GLU A 265 -3.23 -19.14 11.90
C GLU A 265 -4.48 -18.38 11.42
N PRO A 266 -5.65 -18.65 12.01
CA PRO A 266 -6.85 -17.85 11.76
C PRO A 266 -6.73 -16.43 12.32
N VAL A 267 -6.85 -15.43 11.46
CA VAL A 267 -6.83 -14.01 11.82
C VAL A 267 -8.24 -13.45 11.66
N GLN A 268 -8.75 -12.74 12.68
CA GLN A 268 -10.06 -12.10 12.62
C GLN A 268 -9.94 -10.65 12.15
N GLU A 269 -10.66 -10.31 11.09
CA GLU A 269 -10.65 -8.97 10.48
C GLU A 269 -12.09 -8.48 10.27
N TRP A 270 -12.25 -7.17 10.10
CA TRP A 270 -13.46 -6.60 9.52
C TRP A 270 -13.31 -6.55 7.99
N LEU A 271 -14.25 -7.15 7.29
CA LEU A 271 -14.45 -6.91 5.86
C LEU A 271 -15.42 -5.76 5.71
N VAL A 272 -14.90 -4.60 5.30
CA VAL A 272 -15.70 -3.44 4.90
C VAL A 272 -15.90 -3.49 3.39
N MET A 273 -17.14 -3.38 2.96
CA MET A 273 -17.55 -3.46 1.57
C MET A 273 -18.20 -2.16 1.16
N ARG A 274 -17.85 -1.65 -0.02
CA ARG A 274 -18.40 -0.43 -0.60
C ARG A 274 -19.04 -0.73 -1.94
N ARG A 275 -20.29 -0.35 -2.13
CA ARG A 275 -20.92 -0.37 -3.47
C ARG A 275 -20.60 0.93 -4.18
N GLU A 276 -19.88 0.81 -5.28
CA GLU A 276 -19.53 1.93 -6.13
C GLU A 276 -20.63 2.21 -7.16
N SER A 277 -20.67 3.46 -7.61
CA SER A 277 -21.47 3.89 -8.75
C SER A 277 -21.10 3.08 -10.00
N GLY A 278 -21.96 2.12 -10.38
CA GLY A 278 -21.70 1.16 -11.46
C GLY A 278 -21.83 -0.33 -11.07
N GLY A 279 -22.19 -0.63 -9.82
CA GLY A 279 -22.49 -1.99 -9.36
C GLY A 279 -21.27 -2.84 -9.00
N LYS A 280 -20.07 -2.25 -9.03
CA LYS A 280 -18.86 -2.86 -8.47
C LYS A 280 -18.88 -2.78 -6.94
N CYS A 281 -18.30 -3.79 -6.30
CA CYS A 281 -18.14 -3.83 -4.84
C CYS A 281 -16.65 -3.85 -4.51
N GLY A 282 -16.16 -2.77 -3.92
CA GLY A 282 -14.83 -2.73 -3.30
C GLY A 282 -14.85 -3.44 -1.95
N SER A 283 -13.71 -3.98 -1.56
CA SER A 283 -13.53 -4.75 -0.32
C SER A 283 -12.26 -4.30 0.38
N VAL A 284 -12.34 -4.05 1.68
CA VAL A 284 -11.23 -3.62 2.52
C VAL A 284 -11.18 -4.51 3.75
N LEU A 285 -10.00 -5.01 4.11
CA LEU A 285 -9.75 -5.70 5.37
C LEU A 285 -9.16 -4.74 6.40
N ILE A 286 -9.70 -4.77 7.61
CA ILE A 286 -9.29 -3.92 8.74
C ILE A 286 -9.07 -4.81 9.97
N ASN A 287 -7.88 -4.75 10.60
CA ASN A 287 -7.60 -5.51 11.82
C ASN A 287 -8.18 -4.90 13.10
N SER A 288 -8.53 -3.62 13.09
CA SER A 288 -8.87 -2.87 14.31
C SER A 288 -10.37 -2.70 14.57
N TRP A 289 -10.67 -2.52 15.86
CA TRP A 289 -11.97 -2.33 16.51
C TRP A 289 -12.60 -0.94 16.34
N TYR A 290 -12.04 -0.04 15.52
CA TYR A 290 -12.47 1.36 15.41
C TYR A 290 -13.99 1.54 15.16
N LEU A 291 -14.66 0.57 14.53
CA LEU A 291 -16.10 0.60 14.26
C LEU A 291 -17.01 0.39 15.49
N GLU A 292 -16.50 -0.15 16.60
CA GLU A 292 -17.30 -0.39 17.81
C GLU A 292 -17.32 0.83 18.76
N ARG A 293 -16.26 1.67 18.74
CA ARG A 293 -16.19 2.92 19.54
C ARG A 293 -17.10 4.05 19.04
N VAL A 294 -17.49 4.03 17.76
CA VAL A 294 -18.38 5.05 17.18
C VAL A 294 -19.85 4.82 17.55
N ASN A 295 -20.18 3.68 18.19
CA ASN A 295 -21.53 3.34 18.64
C ASN A 295 -21.66 3.16 20.16
N SER A 296 -20.66 3.59 20.95
CA SER A 296 -20.69 3.63 22.42
C SER A 296 -20.59 5.07 22.93
#